data_AF-A0A3D5Y0M0-F1
#
_entry.id   AF-A0A3D5Y0M0-F1
#
_cell.length_a   1.000
_cell.length_b   1.000
_cell.length_c   1.000
_cell.angle_alpha   90.00
_cell.angle_beta   90.00
_cell.angle_gamma   90.00
#
_symmetry.space_group_name_H-M   'P 1'
#
loop_
_entity.id
_entity.type
_entity.pdbx_description
1 polymer ?
#
loop_
_entity_poly.entity_id
_entity_poly.type
_entity_poly.pdbx_seq_one_letter_code
_entity_poly.pdbx_strand_id
1 'polypeptide(L)'
;MNSNTPYPRDLVGYGQTPPPADWPGGARIALQFVVNYEEGGENCVLHGDAASEAFLSEIVGAQPWPGQRHLSMESIYEYGARVGVWRLFDLFARYQVPLTVFGVAMALERNPAVAEVALAAGHEICAHGYRWIDYRDVPPDLEREHLQRAVDIIRALTGERPLGWYTGRTSEHTRALVVEEGGFVYDADDYSDDLPFWTEVSGRSHLVVPYTLDNNDMRFAMPQGFNSGDQFYAYLRDAFDTLYAEGETTARMMSVGLHCRLVGRPGRLGALARFIEHTRRFADVWYCRRIDIARHWQQRHPVPSAGRGEGES
;
A
#
# COMPACT_ATOMS: atom_id res chain seq x y z
N MET A 1 -18.52 -28.50 -14.09
CA MET A 1 -17.76 -27.24 -14.27
C MET A 1 -17.36 -27.18 -15.73
N ASN A 2 -17.75 -26.15 -16.47
CA ASN A 2 -17.37 -26.03 -17.88
C ASN A 2 -15.84 -25.98 -17.97
N SER A 3 -15.25 -27.02 -18.58
CA SER A 3 -13.79 -27.20 -18.73
C SER A 3 -13.13 -26.24 -19.73
N ASN A 4 -13.84 -25.19 -20.16
CA ASN A 4 -13.41 -24.26 -21.20
C ASN A 4 -13.13 -22.84 -20.71
N THR A 5 -13.33 -22.54 -19.43
CA THR A 5 -12.87 -21.26 -18.86
C THR A 5 -11.48 -21.47 -18.27
N PRO A 6 -10.43 -20.77 -18.75
CA PRO A 6 -9.11 -20.83 -18.15
C PRO A 6 -9.17 -20.48 -16.66
N TYR A 7 -8.34 -21.14 -15.84
CA TYR A 7 -8.27 -20.86 -14.41
C TYR A 7 -7.75 -19.43 -14.18
N PRO A 8 -8.51 -18.55 -13.48
CA PRO A 8 -8.25 -17.11 -13.48
C PRO A 8 -7.20 -16.65 -12.45
N ARG A 9 -6.38 -17.58 -11.94
CA ARG A 9 -5.33 -17.30 -10.95
C ARG A 9 -4.01 -17.84 -11.47
N ASP A 10 -2.99 -16.99 -11.45
CA ASP A 10 -1.62 -17.41 -11.68
C ASP A 10 -1.02 -17.91 -10.35
N LEU A 11 -0.77 -19.21 -10.27
CA LEU A 11 -0.09 -19.83 -9.11
C LEU A 11 1.41 -20.06 -9.37
N VAL A 12 1.87 -19.78 -10.59
CA VAL A 12 3.25 -20.01 -11.01
C VAL A 12 4.05 -18.72 -10.88
N GLY A 13 3.49 -17.60 -11.33
CA GLY A 13 4.18 -16.32 -11.39
C GLY A 13 5.52 -16.46 -12.10
N TYR A 14 6.59 -16.02 -11.44
CA TYR A 14 7.95 -16.17 -11.96
C TYR A 14 8.56 -17.57 -11.84
N GLY A 15 7.96 -18.47 -11.07
CA GLY A 15 8.54 -19.77 -10.76
C GLY A 15 9.94 -19.67 -10.13
N GLN A 16 10.84 -20.58 -10.48
CA GLN A 16 12.20 -20.64 -9.92
C GLN A 16 13.18 -19.62 -10.54
N THR A 17 12.77 -18.92 -11.60
CA THR A 17 13.65 -18.06 -12.39
C THR A 17 13.07 -16.65 -12.54
N PRO A 18 12.94 -15.89 -11.44
CA PRO A 18 12.47 -14.52 -11.51
C PRO A 18 13.47 -13.62 -12.25
N PRO A 19 12.97 -12.56 -12.92
CA PRO A 19 13.82 -11.66 -13.66
C PRO A 19 14.77 -10.92 -12.71
N PRO A 20 15.99 -10.57 -13.17
CA PRO A 20 16.89 -9.75 -12.38
C PRO A 20 16.29 -8.36 -12.24
N ALA A 21 16.00 -7.95 -11.00
CA ALA A 21 15.35 -6.67 -10.74
C ALA A 21 16.22 -5.46 -11.14
N ASP A 22 17.56 -5.63 -11.15
CA ASP A 22 18.55 -4.62 -11.53
C ASP A 22 18.31 -3.26 -10.87
N TRP A 23 18.03 -3.26 -9.57
CA TRP A 23 17.71 -2.03 -8.84
C TRP A 23 18.83 -0.97 -8.98
N PRO A 24 18.47 0.33 -8.98
CA PRO A 24 19.43 1.41 -9.12
C PRO A 24 20.62 1.29 -8.17
N GLY A 25 21.82 1.52 -8.70
CA GLY A 25 23.06 1.43 -7.92
C GLY A 25 23.49 0.00 -7.57
N GLY A 26 22.89 -1.02 -8.17
CA GLY A 26 23.18 -2.42 -7.83
C GLY A 26 22.59 -2.83 -6.49
N ALA A 27 21.51 -2.18 -6.05
CA ALA A 27 20.92 -2.44 -4.75
C ALA A 27 20.45 -3.90 -4.64
N ARG A 28 20.78 -4.53 -3.51
CA ARG A 28 20.39 -5.90 -3.16
C ARG A 28 18.93 -6.00 -2.76
N ILE A 29 18.35 -4.89 -2.30
CA ILE A 29 16.95 -4.80 -1.89
C ILE A 29 16.41 -3.40 -2.14
N ALA A 30 15.18 -3.33 -2.65
CA ALA A 30 14.38 -2.11 -2.71
C ALA A 30 13.47 -2.04 -1.47
N LEU A 31 13.72 -1.09 -0.56
CA LEU A 31 12.95 -0.95 0.67
C LEU A 31 11.95 0.20 0.54
N GLN A 32 10.66 -0.14 0.60
CA GLN A 32 9.56 0.78 0.30
C GLN A 32 8.63 0.91 1.51
N PHE A 33 8.60 2.10 2.11
CA PHE A 33 7.75 2.39 3.27
C PHE A 33 6.43 3.04 2.84
N VAL A 34 5.31 2.47 3.31
CA VAL A 34 3.95 2.98 3.08
C VAL A 34 3.39 3.55 4.37
N VAL A 35 2.94 4.81 4.33
CA VAL A 35 2.11 5.39 5.40
C VAL A 35 0.67 5.49 4.91
N ASN A 36 -0.21 4.70 5.50
CA ASN A 36 -1.64 4.77 5.25
C ASN A 36 -2.22 5.96 6.00
N TYR A 37 -2.94 6.81 5.27
CA TYR A 37 -3.67 7.96 5.81
C TYR A 37 -5.16 7.78 5.55
N GLU A 38 -5.85 7.28 6.57
CA GLU A 38 -7.22 6.78 6.49
C GLU A 38 -8.15 7.52 7.46
N GLU A 39 -7.55 8.18 8.45
CA GLU A 39 -8.21 8.87 9.55
C GLU A 39 -9.08 10.04 9.07
N GLY A 40 -10.40 9.88 9.19
CA GLY A 40 -11.43 10.76 8.64
C GLY A 40 -12.13 10.20 7.39
N GLY A 41 -11.72 9.03 6.91
CA GLY A 41 -12.31 8.33 5.76
C GLY A 41 -12.94 6.96 6.10
N GLU A 42 -12.79 6.49 7.33
CA GLU A 42 -13.30 5.21 7.87
C GLU A 42 -14.83 5.17 7.98
N ASN A 43 -15.37 4.02 8.42
CA ASN A 43 -16.81 3.89 8.66
C ASN A 43 -17.27 4.81 9.81
N CYS A 44 -18.20 5.71 9.51
CA CYS A 44 -18.86 6.54 10.49
C CYS A 44 -20.25 6.94 9.99
N VAL A 45 -21.24 6.95 10.89
CA VAL A 45 -22.58 7.44 10.55
C VAL A 45 -22.59 8.90 10.07
N LEU A 46 -21.57 9.70 10.44
CA LEU A 46 -21.38 11.06 9.94
C LEU A 46 -20.95 11.11 8.47
N HIS A 47 -20.45 10.00 7.93
CA HIS A 47 -20.06 9.84 6.53
C HIS A 47 -21.18 9.20 5.68
N GLY A 48 -22.31 8.87 6.31
CA GLY A 48 -23.44 8.18 5.68
C GLY A 48 -23.39 6.65 5.78
N ASP A 49 -22.45 6.08 6.53
CA ASP A 49 -22.36 4.63 6.68
C ASP A 49 -23.39 4.09 7.68
N ALA A 50 -23.72 2.81 7.56
CA ALA A 50 -24.75 2.16 8.39
C ALA A 50 -24.32 1.96 9.86
N ALA A 51 -23.02 1.97 10.16
CA ALA A 51 -22.47 1.69 11.48
C ALA A 51 -21.12 2.40 11.71
N SER A 52 -20.66 2.41 12.97
CA SER A 52 -19.31 2.85 13.31
C SER A 52 -18.22 1.87 12.84
N GLU A 53 -17.00 2.38 12.70
CA GLU A 53 -15.80 1.57 12.46
C GLU A 53 -15.54 0.54 13.57
N ALA A 54 -14.89 -0.55 13.18
CA ALA A 54 -14.54 -1.68 14.02
C ALA A 54 -13.16 -2.26 13.72
N PHE A 55 -12.53 -1.87 12.61
CA PHE A 55 -11.25 -2.41 12.14
C PHE A 55 -10.06 -1.55 12.57
N LEU A 56 -8.88 -2.16 12.68
CA LEU A 56 -7.58 -1.54 12.97
C LEU A 56 -7.59 -0.43 14.03
N SER A 57 -7.94 -0.80 15.26
CA SER A 57 -7.92 0.09 16.43
C SER A 57 -7.36 -0.62 17.66
N GLU A 58 -7.19 0.13 18.76
CA GLU A 58 -6.81 -0.44 20.06
C GLU A 58 -7.91 -1.34 20.66
N ILE A 59 -9.13 -1.29 20.13
CA ILE A 59 -10.27 -2.10 20.58
C ILE A 59 -10.34 -3.35 19.69
N VAL A 60 -9.37 -4.25 19.86
CA VAL A 60 -9.30 -5.49 19.08
C VAL A 60 -10.56 -6.32 19.32
N GLY A 61 -11.24 -6.69 18.23
CA GLY A 61 -12.52 -7.41 18.29
C GLY A 61 -13.75 -6.50 18.46
N ALA A 62 -13.60 -5.18 18.34
CA ALA A 62 -14.73 -4.26 18.24
C ALA A 62 -15.74 -4.75 17.21
N GLN A 63 -17.02 -4.53 17.50
CA GLN A 63 -18.11 -4.78 16.57
C GLN A 63 -18.65 -3.44 16.09
N PRO A 64 -19.05 -3.31 14.81
CA PRO A 64 -19.71 -2.11 14.32
C PRO A 64 -20.98 -1.83 15.12
N TRP A 65 -21.26 -0.57 15.47
CA TRP A 65 -22.49 -0.20 16.16
C TRP A 65 -23.50 0.38 15.15
N PRO A 66 -24.57 -0.34 14.80
CA PRO A 66 -25.53 0.12 13.80
C PRO A 66 -26.21 1.42 14.20
N GLY A 67 -26.27 2.38 13.28
CA GLY A 67 -26.92 3.68 13.45
C GLY A 67 -26.32 4.56 14.55
N GLN A 68 -25.14 4.21 15.06
CA GLN A 68 -24.53 4.89 16.21
C GLN A 68 -23.08 5.27 15.96
N ARG A 69 -22.66 6.32 16.67
CA ARG A 69 -21.26 6.72 16.79
C ARG A 69 -20.56 5.89 17.85
N HIS A 70 -19.32 5.52 17.61
CA HIS A 70 -18.46 4.87 18.59
C HIS A 70 -17.34 5.84 18.97
N LEU A 71 -17.59 6.68 19.97
CA LEU A 71 -16.71 7.80 20.32
C LEU A 71 -15.27 7.38 20.66
N SER A 72 -15.10 6.22 21.30
CA SER A 72 -13.76 5.67 21.56
C SER A 72 -13.03 5.35 20.25
N MET A 73 -13.71 4.71 19.29
CA MET A 73 -13.16 4.41 17.97
C MET A 73 -12.77 5.70 17.23
N GLU A 74 -13.68 6.67 17.18
CA GLU A 74 -13.43 7.97 16.54
C GLU A 74 -12.17 8.64 17.15
N SER A 75 -12.06 8.69 18.49
CA SER A 75 -10.89 9.28 19.15
C SER A 75 -9.57 8.52 18.91
N ILE A 76 -9.63 7.21 18.64
CA ILE A 76 -8.46 6.40 18.26
C ILE A 76 -8.00 6.79 16.87
N TYR A 77 -8.93 6.94 15.92
CA TYR A 77 -8.63 7.41 14.57
C TYR A 77 -8.14 8.86 14.58
N GLU A 78 -8.78 9.76 15.33
CA GLU A 78 -8.33 11.13 15.50
C GLU A 78 -6.87 11.23 15.98
N TYR A 79 -6.39 10.29 16.79
CA TYR A 79 -4.98 10.27 17.19
C TYR A 79 -4.01 10.18 16.00
N GLY A 80 -4.34 9.37 14.99
CA GLY A 80 -3.53 9.22 13.80
C GLY A 80 -3.43 10.54 13.04
N ALA A 81 -4.56 11.18 12.74
CA ALA A 81 -4.61 12.47 12.04
C ALA A 81 -4.00 13.63 12.85
N ARG A 82 -4.16 13.64 14.17
CA ARG A 82 -3.74 14.75 15.03
C ARG A 82 -2.28 14.70 15.46
N VAL A 83 -1.73 13.49 15.61
CA VAL A 83 -0.43 13.28 16.27
C VAL A 83 0.42 12.23 15.54
N GLY A 84 -0.16 11.10 15.19
CA GLY A 84 0.56 9.96 14.63
C GLY A 84 1.26 10.26 13.30
N VAL A 85 0.54 10.91 12.38
CA VAL A 85 1.04 11.29 11.05
C VAL A 85 2.28 12.20 11.14
N TRP A 86 2.24 13.22 12.00
CA TRP A 86 3.35 14.17 12.16
C TRP A 86 4.59 13.50 12.75
N ARG A 87 4.39 12.60 13.72
CA ARG A 87 5.50 11.86 14.31
C ARG A 87 6.16 10.91 13.30
N LEU A 88 5.39 10.34 12.39
CA LEU A 88 5.92 9.53 11.29
C LEU A 88 6.70 10.40 10.31
N PHE A 89 6.14 11.52 9.85
CA PHE A 89 6.84 12.44 8.94
C PHE A 89 8.15 12.96 9.56
N ASP A 90 8.17 13.34 10.84
CA ASP A 90 9.39 13.74 11.54
C ASP A 90 10.44 12.62 11.56
N LEU A 91 10.02 11.37 11.80
CA LEU A 91 10.90 10.21 11.80
C LEU A 91 11.53 10.00 10.41
N PHE A 92 10.72 9.96 9.36
CA PHE A 92 11.19 9.72 8.00
C PHE A 92 12.04 10.87 7.47
N ALA A 93 11.71 12.12 7.81
CA ALA A 93 12.54 13.29 7.54
C ALA A 93 13.91 13.20 8.23
N ARG A 94 13.96 12.77 9.50
CA ARG A 94 15.21 12.60 10.26
C ARG A 94 16.18 11.62 9.58
N TYR A 95 15.67 10.54 9.00
CA TYR A 95 16.51 9.55 8.29
C TYR A 95 16.59 9.80 6.77
N GLN A 96 15.93 10.84 6.26
CA GLN A 96 15.85 11.18 4.83
C GLN A 96 15.38 9.99 3.98
N VAL A 97 14.37 9.26 4.48
CA VAL A 97 13.80 8.11 3.80
C VAL A 97 12.50 8.55 3.10
N PRO A 98 12.36 8.36 1.77
CA PRO A 98 11.14 8.70 1.07
C PRO A 98 9.99 7.75 1.43
N LEU A 99 8.77 8.24 1.31
CA LEU A 99 7.54 7.51 1.58
C LEU A 99 6.62 7.49 0.36
N THR A 100 5.75 6.48 0.33
CA THR A 100 4.49 6.55 -0.40
C THR A 100 3.35 6.63 0.61
N VAL A 101 2.53 7.68 0.51
CA VAL A 101 1.31 7.82 1.30
C VAL A 101 0.18 7.11 0.55
N PHE A 102 -0.42 6.11 1.18
CA PHE A 102 -1.68 5.53 0.73
C PHE A 102 -2.81 6.39 1.31
N GLY A 103 -3.23 7.39 0.53
CA GLY A 103 -4.14 8.43 0.97
C GLY A 103 -5.58 8.15 0.60
N VAL A 104 -6.43 7.94 1.60
CA VAL A 104 -7.89 7.87 1.41
C VAL A 104 -8.37 9.28 1.08
N ALA A 105 -9.03 9.46 -0.05
CA ALA A 105 -9.30 10.80 -0.56
C ALA A 105 -10.17 11.65 0.39
N MET A 106 -11.20 11.05 1.02
CA MET A 106 -11.99 11.75 2.05
C MET A 106 -11.14 12.17 3.25
N ALA A 107 -10.19 11.34 3.70
CA ALA A 107 -9.31 11.69 4.81
C ALA A 107 -8.39 12.87 4.46
N LEU A 108 -7.80 12.85 3.26
CA LEU A 108 -6.97 13.96 2.75
C LEU A 108 -7.77 15.26 2.60
N GLU A 109 -9.02 15.19 2.13
CA GLU A 109 -9.90 16.37 2.01
C GLU A 109 -10.19 17.00 3.39
N ARG A 110 -10.32 16.18 4.44
CA ARG A 110 -10.52 16.67 5.81
C ARG A 110 -9.27 17.24 6.46
N ASN A 111 -8.08 16.84 6.00
CA ASN A 111 -6.81 17.34 6.50
C ASN A 111 -5.80 17.60 5.37
N PRO A 112 -6.01 18.65 4.55
CA PRO A 112 -5.15 18.94 3.39
C PRO A 112 -3.67 19.14 3.74
N ALA A 113 -3.37 19.60 4.96
CA ALA A 113 -2.02 19.81 5.44
C ALA A 113 -1.14 18.55 5.37
N VAL A 114 -1.73 17.35 5.46
CA VAL A 114 -0.98 16.09 5.31
C VAL A 114 -0.50 15.91 3.87
N ALA A 115 -1.33 16.21 2.88
CA ALA A 115 -0.92 16.18 1.48
C ALA A 115 0.15 17.24 1.19
N GLU A 116 -0.03 18.46 1.70
CA GLU A 116 0.92 19.56 1.53
C GLU A 116 2.32 19.20 2.07
N VAL A 117 2.39 18.67 3.31
CA VAL A 117 3.67 18.27 3.92
C VAL A 117 4.30 17.08 3.19
N ALA A 118 3.50 16.08 2.79
CA ALA A 118 4.01 14.94 2.02
C ALA A 118 4.65 15.38 0.69
N LEU A 119 3.98 16.27 -0.06
CA LEU A 119 4.50 16.80 -1.32
C LEU A 119 5.75 17.68 -1.11
N ALA A 120 5.74 18.54 -0.09
CA ALA A 120 6.90 19.37 0.23
C ALA A 120 8.13 18.53 0.61
N ALA A 121 7.93 17.35 1.20
CA ALA A 121 8.97 16.38 1.51
C ALA A 121 9.34 15.45 0.33
N GLY A 122 8.70 15.60 -0.83
CA GLY A 122 8.94 14.78 -2.02
C GLY A 122 8.37 13.36 -1.94
N HIS A 123 7.52 13.07 -0.95
CA HIS A 123 6.81 11.80 -0.85
C HIS A 123 5.78 11.64 -1.97
N GLU A 124 5.47 10.40 -2.32
CA GLU A 124 4.40 10.09 -3.26
C GLU A 124 3.04 10.09 -2.55
N ILE A 125 1.99 10.55 -3.23
CA ILE A 125 0.59 10.32 -2.82
C ILE A 125 -0.05 9.33 -3.81
N CYS A 126 -0.31 8.12 -3.33
CA CYS A 126 -1.01 7.05 -4.02
C CYS A 126 -2.47 7.02 -3.54
N ALA A 127 -3.41 6.74 -4.44
CA ALA A 127 -4.82 6.70 -4.08
C ALA A 127 -5.11 5.46 -3.22
N HIS A 128 -5.76 5.67 -2.08
CA HIS A 128 -6.24 4.60 -1.22
C HIS A 128 -7.78 4.49 -1.19
N GLY A 129 -8.42 4.64 -2.36
CA GLY A 129 -9.87 4.75 -2.47
C GLY A 129 -10.42 6.13 -2.05
N TYR A 130 -11.72 6.35 -2.29
CA TYR A 130 -12.41 7.53 -1.78
C TYR A 130 -12.75 7.37 -0.29
N ARG A 131 -13.13 6.15 0.10
CA ARG A 131 -13.52 5.74 1.45
C ARG A 131 -12.64 4.60 1.92
N TRP A 132 -12.41 4.52 3.22
CA TRP A 132 -11.77 3.36 3.84
C TRP A 132 -12.82 2.38 4.35
N ILE A 133 -13.43 1.62 3.44
CA ILE A 133 -14.48 0.63 3.73
C ILE A 133 -14.13 -0.74 3.12
N ASP A 134 -14.92 -1.77 3.42
CA ASP A 134 -14.85 -3.05 2.71
C ASP A 134 -15.62 -2.95 1.39
N TYR A 135 -14.89 -3.02 0.27
CA TYR A 135 -15.50 -2.93 -1.07
C TYR A 135 -16.09 -4.25 -1.55
N ARG A 136 -15.90 -5.37 -0.84
CA ARG A 136 -16.34 -6.72 -1.26
C ARG A 136 -17.75 -6.75 -1.86
N ASP A 137 -18.69 -6.07 -1.21
CA ASP A 137 -20.11 -6.07 -1.56
C ASP A 137 -20.60 -4.72 -2.11
N VAL A 138 -19.69 -3.79 -2.44
CA VAL A 138 -20.03 -2.49 -3.03
C VAL A 138 -20.41 -2.70 -4.51
N PRO A 139 -21.56 -2.18 -4.98
CA PRO A 139 -21.94 -2.30 -6.39
C PRO A 139 -20.89 -1.70 -7.33
N PRO A 140 -20.59 -2.33 -8.49
CA PRO A 140 -19.51 -1.89 -9.40
C PRO A 140 -19.63 -0.44 -9.85
N ASP A 141 -20.85 0.05 -10.10
CA ASP A 141 -21.08 1.42 -10.54
C ASP A 141 -20.77 2.44 -9.44
N LEU A 142 -21.09 2.10 -8.18
CA LEU A 142 -20.75 2.92 -7.03
C LEU A 142 -19.24 2.87 -6.73
N GLU A 143 -18.61 1.70 -6.89
CA GLU A 143 -17.16 1.57 -6.77
C GLU A 143 -16.43 2.42 -7.82
N ARG A 144 -16.93 2.43 -9.07
CA ARG A 144 -16.41 3.29 -10.14
C ARG A 144 -16.57 4.78 -9.81
N GLU A 145 -17.71 5.18 -9.25
CA GLU A 145 -17.92 6.56 -8.78
C GLU A 145 -16.91 6.92 -7.67
N HIS A 146 -16.73 6.04 -6.69
CA HIS A 146 -15.75 6.23 -5.61
C HIS A 146 -14.33 6.35 -6.17
N LEU A 147 -13.97 5.54 -7.17
CA LEU A 147 -12.67 5.62 -7.84
C LEU A 147 -12.46 6.98 -8.50
N GLN A 148 -13.42 7.43 -9.32
CA GLN A 148 -13.33 8.73 -9.98
C GLN A 148 -13.23 9.88 -8.98
N ARG A 149 -14.04 9.83 -7.92
CA ARG A 149 -14.03 10.84 -6.86
C ARG A 149 -12.69 10.89 -6.12
N ALA A 150 -12.04 9.75 -5.89
CA ALA A 150 -10.71 9.71 -5.29
C ALA A 150 -9.67 10.39 -6.18
N VAL A 151 -9.69 10.11 -7.49
CA VAL A 151 -8.80 10.74 -8.47
C VAL A 151 -8.99 12.25 -8.49
N ASP A 152 -10.24 12.72 -8.52
CA ASP A 152 -10.55 14.15 -8.62
C ASP A 152 -10.15 14.92 -7.35
N ILE A 153 -10.44 14.37 -6.17
CA ILE A 153 -10.05 14.98 -4.89
C ILE A 153 -8.53 15.05 -4.76
N ILE A 154 -7.82 13.95 -5.03
CA ILE A 154 -6.36 13.94 -4.92
C ILE A 154 -5.77 14.94 -5.92
N ARG A 155 -6.24 14.97 -7.18
CA ARG A 155 -5.79 15.96 -8.15
C ARG A 155 -6.03 17.40 -7.68
N ALA A 156 -7.18 17.68 -7.08
CA ALA A 156 -7.49 19.01 -6.56
C ALA A 156 -6.56 19.42 -5.41
N LEU A 157 -6.17 18.48 -4.55
CA LEU A 157 -5.30 18.73 -3.40
C LEU A 157 -3.81 18.84 -3.77
N THR A 158 -3.35 18.05 -4.73
CA THR A 158 -1.92 17.89 -5.03
C THR A 158 -1.47 18.59 -6.30
N GLY A 159 -2.40 19.01 -7.17
CA GLY A 159 -2.13 19.54 -8.50
C GLY A 159 -1.89 18.47 -9.57
N GLU A 160 -1.70 17.20 -9.19
CA GLU A 160 -1.46 16.08 -10.09
C GLU A 160 -2.35 14.89 -9.75
N ARG A 161 -2.71 14.08 -10.76
CA ARG A 161 -3.48 12.85 -10.49
C ARG A 161 -2.64 11.83 -9.72
N PRO A 162 -3.25 10.96 -8.89
CA PRO A 162 -2.55 9.77 -8.40
C PRO A 162 -2.19 8.85 -9.57
N LEU A 163 -1.00 8.25 -9.49
CA LEU A 163 -0.50 7.28 -10.48
C LEU A 163 -0.52 5.84 -9.95
N GLY A 164 -0.61 5.66 -8.63
CA GLY A 164 -0.81 4.37 -7.97
C GLY A 164 -2.20 4.23 -7.38
N TRP A 165 -2.67 2.98 -7.28
CA TRP A 165 -3.91 2.62 -6.59
C TRP A 165 -3.73 1.48 -5.59
N TYR A 166 -4.42 1.57 -4.46
CA TYR A 166 -4.59 0.48 -3.49
C TYR A 166 -5.95 0.60 -2.81
N THR A 167 -6.81 -0.42 -2.81
CA THR A 167 -8.05 -0.43 -2.02
C THR A 167 -7.88 -1.17 -0.69
N GLY A 168 -7.05 -2.22 -0.68
CA GLY A 168 -6.85 -3.14 0.43
C GLY A 168 -7.99 -4.16 0.56
N ARG A 169 -9.16 -3.72 1.00
CA ARG A 169 -10.37 -4.59 1.11
C ARG A 169 -11.17 -4.51 -0.19
N THR A 170 -10.67 -5.19 -1.22
CA THR A 170 -11.15 -5.10 -2.61
C THR A 170 -12.49 -5.81 -2.84
N SER A 171 -13.18 -5.44 -3.91
CA SER A 171 -14.18 -6.27 -4.59
C SER A 171 -13.51 -7.17 -5.64
N GLU A 172 -14.28 -8.03 -6.30
CA GLU A 172 -13.78 -8.77 -7.48
C GLU A 172 -13.60 -7.87 -8.73
N HIS A 173 -14.11 -6.65 -8.70
CA HIS A 173 -14.08 -5.70 -9.81
C HIS A 173 -13.00 -4.63 -9.66
N THR A 174 -12.46 -4.42 -8.46
CA THR A 174 -11.54 -3.30 -8.15
C THR A 174 -10.43 -3.15 -9.18
N ARG A 175 -9.64 -4.19 -9.43
CA ARG A 175 -8.52 -4.13 -10.39
C ARG A 175 -9.00 -3.86 -11.82
N ALA A 176 -10.13 -4.43 -12.22
CA ALA A 176 -10.71 -4.17 -13.53
C ALA A 176 -11.12 -2.70 -13.70
N LEU A 177 -11.70 -2.09 -12.67
CA LEU A 177 -12.07 -0.67 -12.66
C LEU A 177 -10.84 0.25 -12.69
N VAL A 178 -9.79 -0.10 -11.94
CA VAL A 178 -8.49 0.62 -11.96
C VAL A 178 -7.87 0.62 -13.36
N VAL A 179 -7.86 -0.55 -14.02
CA VAL A 179 -7.32 -0.69 -15.38
C VAL A 179 -8.24 -0.05 -16.44
N GLU A 180 -9.56 -0.08 -16.22
CA GLU A 180 -10.54 0.59 -17.08
C GLU A 180 -10.32 2.11 -17.09
N GLU A 181 -10.11 2.74 -15.92
CA GLU A 181 -9.87 4.18 -15.78
C GLU A 181 -8.63 4.64 -16.56
N GLY A 182 -7.58 3.81 -16.61
CA GLY A 182 -6.51 3.90 -17.60
C GLY A 182 -5.41 4.91 -17.33
N GLY A 183 -5.44 5.66 -16.24
CA GLY A 183 -4.39 6.61 -15.87
C GLY A 183 -3.48 6.19 -14.71
N PHE A 184 -3.70 5.01 -14.14
CA PHE A 184 -2.81 4.41 -13.14
C PHE A 184 -1.67 3.64 -13.83
N VAL A 185 -0.45 3.84 -13.32
CA VAL A 185 0.75 3.15 -13.82
C VAL A 185 1.03 1.86 -13.05
N TYR A 186 0.48 1.73 -11.84
CA TYR A 186 0.50 0.51 -11.06
C TYR A 186 -0.69 0.41 -10.09
N ASP A 187 -1.01 -0.82 -9.67
CA ASP A 187 -1.81 -1.09 -8.47
C ASP A 187 -1.03 -1.93 -7.45
N ALA A 188 -1.46 -1.91 -6.20
CA ALA A 188 -0.84 -2.63 -5.09
C ALA A 188 -1.81 -3.60 -4.38
N ASP A 189 -2.95 -3.90 -4.98
CA ASP A 189 -3.97 -4.80 -4.44
C ASP A 189 -3.58 -6.27 -4.72
N ASP A 190 -2.38 -6.63 -4.29
CA ASP A 190 -1.79 -7.94 -4.47
C ASP A 190 -0.74 -8.21 -3.39
N TYR A 191 -0.58 -9.48 -3.01
CA TYR A 191 0.28 -9.93 -1.91
C TYR A 191 1.06 -11.20 -2.27
N SER A 192 1.16 -11.55 -3.56
CA SER A 192 1.62 -12.88 -3.99
C SER A 192 3.06 -12.97 -4.48
N ASP A 193 3.84 -11.88 -4.47
CA ASP A 193 5.22 -11.88 -4.97
C ASP A 193 6.11 -10.85 -4.25
N ASP A 194 7.42 -11.05 -4.33
CA ASP A 194 8.46 -10.16 -3.80
C ASP A 194 9.03 -9.22 -4.89
N LEU A 195 8.44 -9.25 -6.09
CA LEU A 195 8.77 -8.40 -7.25
C LEU A 195 7.51 -7.82 -7.90
N PRO A 196 7.60 -6.65 -8.55
CA PRO A 196 6.55 -6.20 -9.46
C PRO A 196 6.36 -7.16 -10.63
N PHE A 197 5.15 -7.27 -11.15
CA PHE A 197 4.87 -8.10 -12.32
C PHE A 197 3.75 -7.53 -13.19
N TRP A 198 3.76 -7.88 -14.47
CA TRP A 198 2.68 -7.50 -15.39
C TRP A 198 1.55 -8.52 -15.34
N THR A 199 0.32 -8.03 -15.22
CA THR A 199 -0.90 -8.85 -15.34
C THR A 199 -1.72 -8.37 -16.54
N GLU A 200 -2.53 -9.26 -17.13
CA GLU A 200 -3.48 -8.89 -18.17
C GLU A 200 -4.89 -8.76 -17.58
N VAL A 201 -5.51 -7.60 -17.77
CA VAL A 201 -6.88 -7.32 -17.32
C VAL A 201 -7.67 -6.79 -18.50
N SER A 202 -8.68 -7.56 -18.93
CA SER A 202 -9.51 -7.23 -20.10
C SER A 202 -8.71 -6.82 -21.35
N GLY A 203 -7.63 -7.57 -21.66
CA GLY A 203 -6.76 -7.31 -22.82
C GLY A 203 -5.79 -6.14 -22.67
N ARG A 204 -5.66 -5.57 -21.46
CA ARG A 204 -4.68 -4.52 -21.14
C ARG A 204 -3.65 -5.04 -20.15
N SER A 205 -2.37 -4.84 -20.45
CA SER A 205 -1.31 -5.10 -19.48
C SER A 205 -1.29 -4.01 -18.42
N HIS A 206 -1.25 -4.40 -17.15
CA HIS A 206 -1.16 -3.52 -16.01
C HIS A 206 -0.06 -3.99 -15.06
N LEU A 207 0.66 -3.05 -14.47
CA LEU A 207 1.75 -3.37 -13.55
C LEU A 207 1.17 -3.53 -12.14
N VAL A 208 1.46 -4.67 -11.52
CA VAL A 208 1.23 -4.89 -10.09
C VAL A 208 2.55 -4.64 -9.37
N VAL A 209 2.52 -3.83 -8.33
CA VAL A 209 3.62 -3.69 -7.36
C VAL A 209 3.09 -4.27 -6.03
N PRO A 210 3.41 -5.52 -5.66
CA PRO A 210 2.78 -6.22 -4.54
C PRO A 210 3.05 -5.58 -3.17
N TYR A 211 2.04 -5.56 -2.32
CA TYR A 211 2.07 -5.01 -0.96
C TYR A 211 2.17 -6.11 0.09
N THR A 212 1.93 -5.79 1.36
CA THR A 212 2.12 -6.70 2.51
C THR A 212 1.01 -6.54 3.54
N LEU A 213 0.58 -7.68 4.12
CA LEU A 213 -0.28 -7.74 5.31
C LEU A 213 0.46 -8.30 6.54
N ASP A 214 1.74 -8.63 6.39
CA ASP A 214 2.58 -9.27 7.41
C ASP A 214 3.71 -8.35 7.90
N ASN A 215 4.49 -7.75 7.00
CA ASN A 215 5.41 -6.62 7.26
C ASN A 215 4.63 -5.32 7.47
N ASN A 216 3.59 -5.38 8.31
CA ASN A 216 2.58 -4.35 8.41
C ASN A 216 2.17 -4.13 9.88
N ASP A 217 2.19 -2.89 10.34
CA ASP A 217 1.83 -2.53 11.71
C ASP A 217 0.33 -2.74 12.01
N MET A 218 -0.51 -3.00 11.00
CA MET A 218 -1.90 -3.45 11.19
C MET A 218 -1.98 -4.63 12.15
N ARG A 219 -0.94 -5.46 12.20
CA ARG A 219 -0.82 -6.62 13.07
C ARG A 219 -0.81 -6.24 14.56
N PHE A 220 -0.52 -5.00 14.95
CA PHE A 220 -0.76 -4.56 16.33
C PHE A 220 -2.24 -4.56 16.74
N ALA A 221 -3.16 -4.55 15.77
CA ALA A 221 -4.60 -4.49 15.98
C ALA A 221 -5.33 -5.76 15.49
N MET A 222 -4.61 -6.86 15.24
CA MET A 222 -5.17 -8.13 14.79
C MET A 222 -5.11 -9.20 15.90
N PRO A 223 -6.02 -10.20 15.90
CA PRO A 223 -6.00 -11.28 16.89
C PRO A 223 -4.67 -12.05 16.94
N GLN A 224 -4.09 -12.35 15.77
CA GLN A 224 -2.69 -12.77 15.65
C GLN A 224 -1.87 -11.51 15.37
N GLY A 225 -1.27 -10.97 16.42
CA GLY A 225 -0.69 -9.64 16.38
C GLY A 225 0.58 -9.46 17.20
N PHE A 226 1.30 -8.38 16.88
CA PHE A 226 2.48 -7.97 17.64
C PHE A 226 2.04 -7.38 18.99
N ASN A 227 2.52 -7.96 20.08
CA ASN A 227 2.22 -7.52 21.44
C ASN A 227 3.09 -6.34 21.89
N SER A 228 4.22 -6.13 21.22
CA SER A 228 5.17 -5.06 21.53
C SER A 228 5.93 -4.63 20.29
N GLY A 229 6.55 -3.45 20.37
CA GLY A 229 7.44 -2.95 19.32
C GLY A 229 8.58 -3.92 18.99
N ASP A 230 9.09 -4.69 19.95
CA ASP A 230 10.17 -5.66 19.71
C ASP A 230 9.75 -6.76 18.73
N GLN A 231 8.50 -7.23 18.79
CA GLN A 231 8.01 -8.26 17.88
C GLN A 231 7.90 -7.73 16.44
N PHE A 232 7.44 -6.50 16.26
CA PHE A 232 7.41 -5.88 14.93
C PHE A 232 8.82 -5.62 14.40
N TYR A 233 9.72 -5.07 15.22
CA TYR A 233 11.11 -4.87 14.83
C TYR A 233 11.79 -6.19 14.45
N ALA A 234 11.64 -7.25 15.25
CA ALA A 234 12.23 -8.54 14.96
C ALA A 234 11.71 -9.12 13.64
N TYR A 235 10.39 -9.04 13.39
CA TYR A 235 9.79 -9.51 12.14
C TYR A 235 10.34 -8.76 10.92
N LEU A 236 10.35 -7.42 10.98
CA LEU A 236 10.90 -6.60 9.90
C LEU A 236 12.39 -6.86 9.68
N ARG A 237 13.17 -6.99 10.76
CA ARG A 237 14.60 -7.31 10.67
C ARG A 237 14.81 -8.65 9.97
N ASP A 238 14.09 -9.69 10.38
CA ASP A 238 14.28 -11.04 9.83
C ASP A 238 13.87 -11.09 8.34
N ALA A 239 12.79 -10.41 7.97
CA ALA A 239 12.38 -10.25 6.57
C ALA A 239 13.44 -9.50 5.75
N PHE A 240 13.95 -8.37 6.27
CA PHE A 240 15.01 -7.61 5.61
C PHE A 240 16.30 -8.41 5.47
N ASP A 241 16.79 -9.03 6.53
CA ASP A 241 18.06 -9.78 6.54
C ASP A 241 18.00 -10.96 5.55
N THR A 242 16.83 -11.61 5.44
CA THR A 242 16.59 -12.69 4.47
C THR A 242 16.63 -12.17 3.03
N LEU A 243 15.81 -11.17 2.70
CA LEU A 243 15.74 -10.61 1.34
C LEU A 243 17.06 -9.95 0.93
N TYR A 244 17.75 -9.31 1.87
CA TYR A 244 19.07 -8.72 1.63
C TYR A 244 20.09 -9.81 1.31
N ALA A 245 20.11 -10.91 2.05
CA ALA A 245 20.98 -12.06 1.77
C ALA A 245 20.68 -12.66 0.39
N GLU A 246 19.41 -12.90 0.06
CA GLU A 246 18.99 -13.40 -1.26
C GLU A 246 19.42 -12.46 -2.40
N GLY A 247 19.42 -11.15 -2.14
CA GLY A 247 19.83 -10.10 -3.08
C GLY A 247 21.26 -10.17 -3.60
N GLU A 248 22.13 -11.03 -3.04
CA GLU A 248 23.41 -11.40 -3.65
C GLU A 248 23.24 -12.07 -5.02
N THR A 249 22.15 -12.81 -5.18
CA THR A 249 21.83 -13.57 -6.39
C THR A 249 20.56 -13.07 -7.05
N THR A 250 19.56 -12.69 -6.25
CA THR A 250 18.25 -12.32 -6.75
C THR A 250 17.65 -11.22 -5.87
N ALA A 251 17.86 -9.96 -6.28
CA ALA A 251 17.32 -8.81 -5.56
C ALA A 251 15.79 -8.76 -5.61
N ARG A 252 15.18 -8.26 -4.53
CA ARG A 252 13.73 -8.18 -4.30
C ARG A 252 13.32 -6.82 -3.75
N MET A 253 12.02 -6.57 -3.68
CA MET A 253 11.48 -5.45 -2.92
C MET A 253 10.91 -5.90 -1.57
N MET A 254 10.87 -4.99 -0.61
CA MET A 254 10.23 -5.18 0.68
C MET A 254 9.31 -3.99 0.95
N SER A 255 8.01 -4.27 1.07
CA SER A 255 7.04 -3.28 1.53
C SER A 255 7.01 -3.25 3.07
N VAL A 256 6.85 -2.08 3.66
CA VAL A 256 6.56 -1.92 5.11
C VAL A 256 5.31 -1.07 5.26
N GLY A 257 4.23 -1.69 5.73
CA GLY A 257 2.93 -1.04 5.93
C GLY A 257 2.81 -0.38 7.29
N LEU A 258 2.44 0.91 7.32
CA LEU A 258 2.35 1.72 8.53
C LEU A 258 1.02 2.47 8.58
N HIS A 259 0.41 2.59 9.75
CA HIS A 259 -0.82 3.36 9.95
C HIS A 259 -0.61 4.44 11.00
N CYS A 260 -1.10 5.65 10.72
CA CYS A 260 -0.87 6.82 11.57
C CYS A 260 -1.36 6.58 13.01
N ARG A 261 -2.56 6.02 13.18
CA ARG A 261 -3.14 5.71 14.49
C ARG A 261 -2.46 4.55 15.25
N LEU A 262 -1.70 3.70 14.55
CA LEU A 262 -1.05 2.52 15.12
C LEU A 262 0.42 2.77 15.46
N VAL A 263 1.36 2.61 14.52
CA VAL A 263 2.80 2.80 14.77
C VAL A 263 3.16 4.24 15.18
N GLY A 264 2.30 5.21 14.86
CA GLY A 264 2.44 6.58 15.33
C GLY A 264 2.41 6.70 16.85
N ARG A 265 1.88 5.71 17.58
CA ARG A 265 1.93 5.65 19.05
C ARG A 265 3.37 5.51 19.56
N PRO A 266 3.77 6.23 20.63
CA PRO A 266 5.15 6.23 21.11
C PRO A 266 5.67 4.84 21.51
N GLY A 267 4.80 3.97 22.04
CA GLY A 267 5.17 2.60 22.41
C GLY A 267 5.48 1.68 21.22
N ARG A 268 5.12 2.07 19.99
CA ARG A 268 5.37 1.30 18.77
C ARG A 268 6.42 1.96 17.88
N LEU A 269 6.44 3.29 17.79
CA LEU A 269 7.35 4.03 16.92
C LEU A 269 8.83 3.70 17.13
N GLY A 270 9.26 3.47 18.38
CA GLY A 270 10.65 3.12 18.68
C GLY A 270 11.13 1.87 17.92
N ALA A 271 10.24 0.92 17.63
CA ALA A 271 10.55 -0.24 16.82
C ALA A 271 10.86 0.11 15.37
N LEU A 272 10.06 1.00 14.78
CA LEU A 272 10.26 1.48 13.41
C LEU A 272 11.58 2.24 13.27
N ALA A 273 11.90 3.10 14.24
CA ALA A 273 13.18 3.81 14.27
C ALA A 273 14.37 2.84 14.30
N ARG A 274 14.32 1.82 15.17
CA ARG A 274 15.36 0.77 15.24
C ARG A 274 15.47 -0.04 13.95
N PHE A 275 14.36 -0.28 13.26
CA PHE A 275 14.39 -0.97 11.97
C PHE A 275 15.12 -0.12 10.92
N ILE A 276 14.79 1.16 10.78
CA ILE A 276 15.50 2.07 9.88
C ILE A 276 16.99 2.16 10.24
N GLU A 277 17.32 2.23 11.54
CA GLU A 277 18.72 2.21 11.99
C GLU A 277 19.46 0.90 11.70
N HIS A 278 18.76 -0.22 11.66
CA HIS A 278 19.30 -1.52 11.30
C HIS A 278 19.65 -1.56 9.81
N THR A 279 18.68 -1.24 8.94
CA THR A 279 18.86 -1.31 7.47
C THR A 279 19.92 -0.33 6.98
N ARG A 280 20.15 0.78 7.68
CA ARG A 280 21.22 1.76 7.35
C ARG A 280 22.64 1.27 7.64
N ARG A 281 22.81 0.13 8.31
CA ARG A 281 24.14 -0.49 8.53
C ARG A 281 24.61 -1.29 7.32
N PHE A 282 23.73 -1.49 6.35
CA PHE A 282 23.98 -2.25 5.13
C PHE A 282 24.21 -1.29 3.97
N ALA A 283 25.13 -1.67 3.08
CA ALA A 283 25.29 -1.00 1.79
C ALA A 283 24.17 -1.44 0.83
N ASP A 284 24.08 -0.82 -0.35
CA ASP A 284 23.26 -1.35 -1.45
C ASP A 284 21.77 -1.56 -1.11
N VAL A 285 21.21 -0.70 -0.26
CA VAL A 285 19.77 -0.64 0.04
C VAL A 285 19.16 0.56 -0.70
N TRP A 286 18.19 0.30 -1.58
CA TRP A 286 17.47 1.37 -2.27
C TRP A 286 16.19 1.75 -1.52
N TYR A 287 16.26 2.85 -0.77
CA TYR A 287 15.07 3.48 -0.18
C TYR A 287 14.33 4.26 -1.26
N CYS A 288 13.08 3.90 -1.53
CA CYS A 288 12.35 4.39 -2.69
C CYS A 288 10.86 4.62 -2.42
N ARG A 289 10.24 5.42 -3.29
CA ARG A 289 8.78 5.50 -3.39
C ARG A 289 8.30 4.38 -4.30
N ARG A 290 7.04 4.00 -4.16
CA ARG A 290 6.40 2.95 -4.95
C ARG A 290 6.31 3.32 -6.44
N ILE A 291 6.08 4.59 -6.76
CA ILE A 291 6.17 5.10 -8.14
C ILE A 291 7.56 4.94 -8.75
N ASP A 292 8.63 5.01 -7.94
CA ASP A 292 9.99 4.85 -8.44
C ASP A 292 10.25 3.38 -8.82
N ILE A 293 9.74 2.43 -8.02
CA ILE A 293 9.74 1.00 -8.35
C ILE A 293 8.96 0.76 -9.65
N ALA A 294 7.75 1.32 -9.76
CA ALA A 294 6.91 1.14 -10.95
C ALA A 294 7.59 1.65 -12.22
N ARG A 295 8.17 2.86 -12.18
CA ARG A 295 8.89 3.45 -13.31
C ARG A 295 10.16 2.66 -13.66
N HIS A 296 10.91 2.22 -12.66
CA HIS A 296 12.08 1.36 -12.86
C HIS A 296 11.68 0.07 -13.58
N TRP A 297 10.62 -0.59 -13.10
CA TRP A 297 10.16 -1.84 -13.68
C TRP A 297 9.69 -1.66 -15.13
N GLN A 298 8.91 -0.62 -15.40
CA GLN A 298 8.45 -0.29 -16.75
C GLN A 298 9.61 -0.05 -17.73
N GLN A 299 10.70 0.56 -17.25
CA GLN A 299 11.89 0.80 -18.07
C GLN A 299 12.72 -0.47 -18.28
N ARG A 300 12.91 -1.28 -17.23
CA ARG A 300 13.83 -2.43 -17.25
C ARG A 300 13.18 -3.73 -17.72
N HIS A 301 11.89 -3.88 -17.45
CA HIS A 301 11.04 -5.02 -17.77
C HIS A 301 9.76 -4.52 -18.44
N PRO A 302 9.84 -4.03 -19.69
CA PRO A 302 8.66 -3.53 -20.40
C PRO A 302 7.60 -4.62 -20.55
N VAL A 303 6.36 -4.21 -20.83
CA VAL A 303 5.24 -5.11 -21.09
C VAL A 303 5.69 -6.22 -22.05
N PRO A 304 5.46 -7.51 -21.73
CA PRO A 304 5.76 -8.60 -22.65
C PRO A 304 5.08 -8.33 -23.99
N SER A 305 5.85 -8.31 -25.08
CA SER A 305 5.26 -8.14 -26.41
C SER A 305 4.27 -9.27 -26.65
N ALA A 306 3.00 -8.95 -26.89
CA ALA A 306 2.03 -9.92 -27.39
C ALA A 306 2.66 -10.58 -28.62
N GLY A 307 3.01 -11.86 -28.52
CA GLY A 307 3.79 -12.54 -29.54
C GLY A 307 3.18 -12.33 -30.91
N ARG A 308 3.93 -11.71 -31.83
CA ARG A 308 3.78 -12.06 -33.25
C ARG A 308 4.03 -13.56 -33.28
N GLY A 309 3.00 -14.34 -33.60
CA GLY A 309 3.16 -15.76 -33.82
C GLY A 309 4.36 -15.97 -34.73
N GLU A 310 5.33 -16.74 -34.26
CA GLU A 310 6.39 -17.27 -35.10
C GLU A 310 5.69 -18.08 -36.19
N GLY A 311 5.53 -17.46 -37.35
CA GLY A 311 5.23 -18.18 -38.56
C GLY A 311 6.45 -19.04 -38.86
N GLU A 312 6.30 -20.35 -38.70
CA GLU A 312 7.20 -21.33 -39.27
C GLU A 312 7.35 -21.03 -40.77
N SER A 313 8.59 -20.78 -41.20
CA SER A 313 9.06 -20.95 -42.57
C SER A 313 10.40 -21.66 -42.54
#